data_AF-A0A2P2IPW5-F1
#
_entry.id   AF-A0A2P2IPW5-F1
#
_cell.length_a   1.000
_cell.length_b   1.000
_cell.length_c   1.000
_cell.angle_alpha   90.00
_cell.angle_beta   90.00
_cell.angle_gamma   90.00
#
_symmetry.space_group_name_H-M   'P 1'
#
loop_
_entity.id
_entity.type
_entity.pdbx_description
1 polymer ?
#
loop_
_entity_poly.entity_id
_entity_poly.type
_entity_poly.pdbx_seq_one_letter_code
_entity_poly.pdbx_strand_id
1 'polypeptide(L)'
;MEEKLIARLESAVDRLEALSTGFRAGAAAEIGGDVAADPSIVAYDDLMGQYFSRVSSAADKIGGQVLEVTKVLQEAFNVQKDLLVMIKQTQKPDLAGLAEFLKPLNEAIMKTNAMTEGRRSDFFNHLKAAADSLTALAWIAYTGKDCGMSMPIAHVEESWQMAEFYNNKILVEYKSKDPNHIEWAKALKELYLPGLRDYVKKHYPLGPVWSTTSKVTTAAPSKGTVSSTPAPPPPPPASLFSAESSQPSSSKPKEGMAAVFQEINLGKPVTAGLRKVTDSMKSKNRADRSGVVGAGEKNARAGSAAFSKAGPPKLELQMGRKWVVENQIGRKNLVIDDCDPRQSVYVFGCKDSVLQIQGKVNNITVDKCTKMGVVFTVSVEHMIAEL
;
A
#
# COMPACT_ATOMS: atom_id res chain seq x y z
N MET A 1 37.43 -32.06 -34.33
CA MET A 1 36.26 -31.30 -33.83
C MET A 1 35.42 -32.16 -32.87
N GLU A 2 35.39 -33.47 -33.08
CA GLU A 2 34.64 -34.44 -32.26
C GLU A 2 35.19 -34.63 -30.84
N GLU A 3 36.52 -34.68 -30.63
CA GLU A 3 37.11 -34.84 -29.28
C GLU A 3 36.74 -33.69 -28.32
N LYS A 4 36.67 -32.45 -28.83
CA LYS A 4 36.24 -31.29 -28.03
C LYS A 4 34.75 -31.34 -27.69
N LEU A 5 33.95 -32.03 -28.50
CA LEU A 5 32.52 -32.21 -28.25
C LEU A 5 32.31 -33.31 -27.20
N ILE A 6 33.05 -34.41 -27.31
CA ILE A 6 33.06 -35.52 -26.36
C ILE A 6 33.49 -35.03 -24.97
N ALA A 7 34.59 -34.27 -24.87
CA ALA A 7 35.04 -33.71 -23.59
C ALA A 7 34.01 -32.75 -22.94
N ARG A 8 33.21 -32.03 -23.74
CA ARG A 8 32.14 -31.16 -23.21
C ARG A 8 30.91 -31.96 -22.78
N LEU A 9 30.62 -33.07 -23.45
CA LEU A 9 29.55 -33.99 -23.07
C LEU A 9 29.90 -34.74 -21.79
N GLU A 10 31.13 -35.25 -21.67
CA GLU A 10 31.63 -35.89 -20.45
C GLU A 10 31.61 -34.91 -19.27
N SER A 11 32.09 -33.67 -19.47
CA SER A 11 31.99 -32.62 -18.43
C SER A 11 30.55 -32.26 -18.05
N ALA A 12 29.59 -32.35 -18.97
CA ALA A 12 28.18 -32.12 -18.67
C ALA A 12 27.56 -33.29 -17.90
N VAL A 13 27.97 -34.53 -18.20
CA VAL A 13 27.54 -35.74 -17.51
C VAL A 13 28.09 -35.77 -16.08
N ASP A 14 29.38 -35.46 -15.88
CA ASP A 14 29.99 -35.37 -14.54
C ASP A 14 29.26 -34.36 -13.65
N ARG A 15 28.86 -33.22 -14.22
CA ARG A 15 28.06 -32.20 -13.51
C ARG A 15 26.66 -32.67 -13.17
N LEU A 16 26.04 -33.48 -14.04
CA LEU A 16 24.71 -34.05 -13.79
C LEU A 16 24.77 -35.16 -12.73
N GLU A 17 25.82 -35.97 -12.74
CA GLU A 17 26.05 -37.04 -11.77
C GLU A 17 26.41 -36.49 -10.38
N ALA A 18 27.14 -35.38 -10.30
CA ALA A 18 27.35 -34.64 -9.06
C ALA A 18 26.05 -34.09 -8.44
N LEU A 19 25.10 -33.66 -9.28
CA LEU A 19 23.76 -33.24 -8.84
C LEU A 19 22.88 -34.43 -8.42
N SER A 20 23.03 -35.58 -9.09
CA SER A 20 22.28 -36.81 -8.79
C SER A 20 22.77 -37.50 -7.50
N THR A 21 24.06 -37.46 -7.22
CA THR A 21 24.67 -38.07 -6.02
C THR A 21 24.46 -37.26 -4.73
N GLY A 22 23.97 -36.02 -4.82
CA GLY A 22 23.51 -35.22 -3.68
C GLY A 22 22.26 -35.77 -2.97
N PHE A 23 21.61 -36.79 -3.55
CA PHE A 23 20.48 -37.51 -2.96
C PHE A 23 20.90 -38.85 -2.34
N ARG A 24 21.86 -38.86 -1.40
CA ARG A 24 21.97 -39.94 -0.41
C ARG A 24 22.18 -39.42 1.00
N ALA A 25 21.35 -39.95 1.88
CA ALA A 25 21.21 -39.58 3.28
C ALA A 25 22.51 -39.74 4.08
N GLY A 26 22.74 -38.80 5.00
CA GLY A 26 23.60 -39.01 6.16
C GLY A 26 24.85 -38.14 6.24
N ALA A 27 24.68 -36.82 6.31
CA ALA A 27 25.64 -35.96 7.01
C ALA A 27 24.90 -34.69 7.46
N ALA A 28 24.98 -34.38 8.74
CA ALA A 28 24.52 -33.11 9.29
C ALA A 28 25.38 -31.99 8.68
N ALA A 29 24.87 -31.37 7.61
CA ALA A 29 25.50 -30.24 6.97
C ALA A 29 24.93 -28.95 7.57
N GLU A 30 25.82 -28.07 8.00
CA GLU A 30 25.60 -26.65 8.26
C GLU A 30 24.76 -26.02 7.12
N ILE A 31 23.46 -25.83 7.33
CA ILE A 31 22.49 -25.31 6.35
C ILE A 31 22.54 -23.77 6.30
N GLY A 32 23.75 -23.22 6.23
CA GLY A 32 23.97 -21.79 6.01
C GLY A 32 24.39 -21.46 4.58
N GLY A 33 25.11 -22.38 3.92
CA GLY A 33 25.72 -22.13 2.60
C GLY A 33 24.78 -22.29 1.40
N ASP A 34 23.72 -23.09 1.51
CA ASP A 34 22.92 -23.52 0.36
C ASP A 34 21.87 -22.48 -0.08
N VAL A 35 21.27 -21.74 0.86
CA VAL A 35 20.23 -20.73 0.55
C VAL A 35 20.82 -19.48 -0.12
N ALA A 36 22.07 -19.13 0.19
CA ALA A 36 22.76 -18.01 -0.44
C ALA A 36 23.09 -18.27 -1.92
N ALA A 37 23.19 -19.54 -2.33
CA ALA A 37 23.40 -19.96 -3.71
C ALA A 37 22.08 -20.10 -4.50
N ASP A 38 20.92 -19.87 -3.86
CA ASP A 38 19.63 -19.99 -4.53
C ASP A 38 19.51 -18.99 -5.69
N PRO A 39 19.04 -19.43 -6.88
CA PRO A 39 18.98 -18.58 -8.06
C PRO A 39 18.19 -17.27 -7.88
N SER A 40 17.17 -17.24 -7.00
CA SER A 40 16.44 -15.99 -6.72
C SER A 40 17.19 -15.07 -5.79
N ILE A 41 18.06 -15.57 -4.90
CA ILE A 41 18.89 -14.73 -4.04
C ILE A 41 20.06 -14.16 -4.84
N VAL A 42 20.71 -14.97 -5.67
CA VAL A 42 21.77 -14.51 -6.57
C VAL A 42 21.24 -13.46 -7.55
N ALA A 43 20.06 -13.68 -8.14
CA ALA A 43 19.44 -12.68 -9.02
C ALA A 43 19.07 -11.36 -8.30
N TYR A 44 18.85 -11.39 -6.98
CA TYR A 44 18.64 -10.18 -6.18
C TYR A 44 19.96 -9.41 -6.01
N ASP A 45 21.06 -10.12 -5.78
CA ASP A 45 22.40 -9.52 -5.74
C ASP A 45 22.79 -8.90 -7.09
N ASP A 46 22.49 -9.58 -8.20
CA ASP A 46 22.69 -9.03 -9.54
C ASP A 46 21.87 -7.75 -9.76
N LEU A 47 20.61 -7.74 -9.32
CA LEU A 47 19.75 -6.55 -9.37
C LEU A 47 20.37 -5.38 -8.59
N MET A 48 20.84 -5.63 -7.37
CA MET A 48 21.49 -4.61 -6.55
C MET A 48 22.80 -4.12 -7.19
N GLY A 49 23.62 -5.04 -7.69
CA GLY A 49 24.87 -4.72 -8.38
C GLY A 49 24.65 -3.91 -9.66
N GLN A 50 23.61 -4.23 -10.43
CA GLN A 50 23.32 -3.58 -11.71
C GLN A 50 22.63 -2.22 -11.55
N TYR A 51 21.58 -2.15 -10.74
CA TYR A 51 20.72 -0.96 -10.67
C TYR A 51 21.08 -0.05 -9.49
N PHE A 52 21.26 -0.62 -8.31
CA PHE A 52 21.48 0.18 -7.10
C PHE A 52 22.85 0.87 -7.12
N SER A 53 23.87 0.24 -7.72
CA SER A 53 25.21 0.83 -7.86
C SER A 53 25.19 2.19 -8.58
N ARG A 54 24.33 2.37 -9.59
CA ARG A 54 24.13 3.66 -10.27
C ARG A 54 23.45 4.69 -9.38
N VAL A 55 22.44 4.29 -8.61
CA VAL A 55 21.76 5.17 -7.64
C VAL A 55 22.77 5.68 -6.60
N SER A 56 23.55 4.76 -6.00
CA SER A 56 24.58 5.10 -5.02
C SER A 56 25.64 6.03 -5.61
N SER A 57 26.16 5.69 -6.80
CA SER A 57 27.20 6.51 -7.45
C SER A 57 26.73 7.93 -7.77
N ALA A 58 25.46 8.11 -8.14
CA ALA A 58 24.89 9.44 -8.35
C ALA A 58 24.69 10.18 -7.02
N ALA A 59 24.22 9.47 -5.98
CA ALA A 59 24.03 10.04 -4.65
C ALA A 59 25.35 10.48 -4.01
N ASP A 60 26.44 9.73 -4.19
CA ASP A 60 27.78 10.07 -3.69
C ASP A 60 28.29 11.39 -4.29
N LYS A 61 27.98 11.65 -5.56
CA LYS A 61 28.34 12.91 -6.24
C LYS A 61 27.51 14.09 -5.75
N ILE A 62 26.24 13.86 -5.40
CA ILE A 62 25.32 14.89 -4.89
C ILE A 62 25.63 15.21 -3.42
N GLY A 63 25.87 14.19 -2.60
CA GLY A 63 26.12 14.30 -1.17
C GLY A 63 24.89 14.68 -0.34
N GLY A 64 25.14 15.13 0.90
CA GLY A 64 24.13 15.62 1.83
C GLY A 64 22.98 14.65 2.08
N GLN A 65 21.76 15.20 2.19
CA GLN A 65 20.56 14.42 2.51
C GLN A 65 20.17 13.42 1.42
N VAL A 66 20.58 13.64 0.16
CA VAL A 66 20.34 12.69 -0.94
C VAL A 66 21.19 11.43 -0.75
N LEU A 67 22.45 11.59 -0.33
CA LEU A 67 23.30 10.45 0.03
C LEU A 67 22.76 9.72 1.26
N GLU A 68 22.35 10.45 2.29
CA GLU A 68 21.79 9.86 3.52
C GLU A 68 20.55 9.00 3.22
N VAL A 69 19.56 9.54 2.48
CA VAL A 69 18.35 8.77 2.16
C VAL A 69 18.65 7.59 1.24
N THR A 70 19.63 7.72 0.35
CA THR A 70 20.07 6.62 -0.52
C THR A 70 20.70 5.48 0.30
N LYS A 71 21.42 5.77 1.38
CA LYS A 71 21.94 4.73 2.29
C LYS A 71 20.82 4.00 3.01
N VAL A 72 19.76 4.70 3.43
CA VAL A 72 18.58 4.05 4.03
C VAL A 72 17.82 3.22 3.00
N LEU A 73 17.73 3.69 1.76
CA LEU A 73 17.18 2.91 0.64
C LEU A 73 17.99 1.60 0.45
N GLN A 74 19.33 1.67 0.48
CA GLN A 74 20.18 0.48 0.40
C GLN A 74 19.93 -0.51 1.54
N GLU A 75 19.85 0.01 2.77
CA GLU A 75 19.54 -0.76 3.97
C GLU A 75 18.21 -1.50 3.82
N ALA A 76 17.16 -0.84 3.31
CA ALA A 76 15.87 -1.47 3.10
C ALA A 76 15.89 -2.61 2.06
N PHE A 77 16.65 -2.45 0.97
CA PHE A 77 16.83 -3.54 -0.01
C PHE A 77 17.64 -4.70 0.59
N ASN A 78 18.67 -4.42 1.39
CA ASN A 78 19.42 -5.47 2.10
C ASN A 78 18.52 -6.22 3.09
N VAL A 79 17.69 -5.49 3.85
CA VAL A 79 16.68 -6.09 4.74
C VAL A 79 15.70 -6.95 3.95
N GLN A 80 15.24 -6.50 2.79
CA GLN A 80 14.36 -7.31 1.94
C GLN A 80 15.06 -8.59 1.46
N LYS A 81 16.35 -8.53 1.08
CA LYS A 81 17.14 -9.72 0.75
C LYS A 81 17.17 -10.71 1.92
N ASP A 82 17.47 -10.23 3.13
CA ASP A 82 17.51 -11.06 4.33
C ASP A 82 16.15 -11.72 4.61
N LEU A 83 15.06 -10.97 4.42
CA LEU A 83 13.70 -11.51 4.52
C LEU A 83 13.44 -12.59 3.45
N LEU A 84 13.89 -12.40 2.20
CA LEU A 84 13.75 -13.41 1.15
C LEU A 84 14.52 -14.70 1.47
N VAL A 85 15.72 -14.57 2.06
CA VAL A 85 16.49 -15.72 2.57
C VAL A 85 15.72 -16.42 3.69
N MET A 86 15.17 -15.66 4.65
CA MET A 86 14.41 -16.23 5.76
C MET A 86 13.10 -16.89 5.32
N ILE A 87 12.40 -16.36 4.30
CA ILE A 87 11.18 -16.98 3.72
C ILE A 87 11.48 -18.42 3.26
N LYS A 88 12.66 -18.65 2.66
CA LYS A 88 13.08 -19.98 2.19
C LYS A 88 13.41 -20.97 3.31
N GLN A 89 13.55 -20.50 4.55
CA GLN A 89 13.88 -21.32 5.72
C GLN A 89 12.72 -21.44 6.72
N THR A 90 11.67 -20.64 6.54
CA THR A 90 10.57 -20.52 7.49
C THR A 90 9.26 -21.00 6.86
N GLN A 91 8.40 -21.62 7.66
CA GLN A 91 7.02 -21.87 7.23
C GLN A 91 6.24 -20.56 7.16
N LYS A 92 5.21 -20.51 6.31
CA LYS A 92 4.35 -19.34 6.19
C LYS A 92 3.75 -18.99 7.56
N PRO A 93 4.07 -17.81 8.13
CA PRO A 93 3.52 -17.39 9.42
C PRO A 93 2.03 -17.07 9.28
N ASP A 94 1.35 -17.04 10.42
CA ASP A 94 0.01 -16.46 10.53
C ASP A 94 0.07 -14.93 10.39
N LEU A 95 -1.08 -14.26 10.44
CA LEU A 95 -1.14 -12.80 10.22
C LEU A 95 -0.30 -12.02 11.25
N ALA A 96 -0.28 -12.46 12.51
CA ALA A 96 0.51 -11.83 13.56
C ALA A 96 2.01 -12.07 13.35
N GLY A 97 2.41 -13.31 13.04
CA GLY A 97 3.80 -13.64 12.72
C GLY A 97 4.31 -12.94 11.47
N LEU A 98 3.46 -12.72 10.46
CA LEU A 98 3.83 -11.96 9.26
C LEU A 98 4.13 -10.50 9.58
N ALA A 99 3.37 -9.87 10.50
CA ALA A 99 3.64 -8.50 10.93
C ALA A 99 5.01 -8.39 11.64
N GLU A 100 5.35 -9.34 12.51
CA GLU A 100 6.66 -9.37 13.18
C GLU A 100 7.78 -9.69 12.19
N PHE A 101 7.53 -10.58 11.23
CA PHE A 101 8.47 -10.91 10.17
C PHE A 101 8.85 -9.67 9.34
N LEU A 102 7.88 -8.83 8.99
CA LEU A 102 8.10 -7.63 8.17
C LEU A 102 8.60 -6.41 8.95
N LYS A 103 8.71 -6.51 10.28
CA LYS A 103 9.11 -5.42 11.15
C LYS A 103 10.42 -4.73 10.73
N PRO A 104 11.51 -5.44 10.36
CA PRO A 104 12.73 -4.78 9.92
C PRO A 104 12.53 -3.91 8.68
N LEU A 105 11.68 -4.34 7.74
CA LEU A 105 11.35 -3.57 6.55
C LEU A 105 10.51 -2.33 6.90
N ASN A 106 9.53 -2.49 7.81
CA ASN A 106 8.71 -1.39 8.29
C ASN A 106 9.54 -0.33 9.03
N GLU A 107 10.55 -0.73 9.80
CA GLU A 107 11.49 0.18 10.46
C GLU A 107 12.29 1.01 9.45
N ALA A 108 12.75 0.39 8.36
CA ALA A 108 13.44 1.11 7.28
C ALA A 108 12.50 2.13 6.59
N ILE A 109 11.24 1.75 6.31
CA ILE A 109 10.21 2.64 5.76
C ILE A 109 9.95 3.82 6.71
N MET A 110 9.79 3.55 8.01
CA MET A 110 9.59 4.59 9.02
C MET A 110 10.78 5.54 9.10
N LYS A 111 12.01 5.01 9.04
CA LYS A 111 13.25 5.79 9.05
C LYS A 111 13.30 6.79 7.89
N THR A 112 12.99 6.37 6.67
CA THR A 112 12.88 7.28 5.52
C THR A 112 11.73 8.28 5.65
N ASN A 113 10.56 7.87 6.15
CA ASN A 113 9.44 8.78 6.34
C ASN A 113 9.77 9.90 7.33
N ALA A 114 10.46 9.57 8.43
CA ALA A 114 10.92 10.55 9.40
C ALA A 114 11.89 11.60 8.79
N MET A 115 12.65 11.25 7.74
CA MET A 115 13.49 12.22 7.02
C MET A 115 12.67 13.26 6.25
N THR A 116 11.40 12.98 5.96
CA THR A 116 10.49 13.90 5.26
C THR A 116 9.67 14.78 6.20
N GLU A 117 9.76 14.54 7.51
CA GLU A 117 9.04 15.29 8.53
C GLU A 117 9.77 16.58 8.96
N GLY A 118 9.03 17.50 9.59
CA GLY A 118 9.58 18.73 10.11
C GLY A 118 9.80 19.82 9.06
N ARG A 119 10.89 20.58 9.20
CA ARG A 119 11.20 21.69 8.29
C ARG A 119 11.52 21.14 6.90
N ARG A 120 10.79 21.63 5.91
CA ARG A 120 10.96 21.23 4.51
C ARG A 120 12.41 21.38 4.06
N SER A 121 13.01 20.27 3.64
CA SER A 121 14.36 20.19 3.06
C SER A 121 14.40 20.76 1.64
N ASP A 122 15.55 21.28 1.23
CA ASP A 122 15.83 21.64 -0.17
C ASP A 122 15.85 20.40 -1.09
N PHE A 123 16.11 19.22 -0.52
CA PHE A 123 16.05 17.93 -1.21
C PHE A 123 14.74 17.18 -0.95
N PHE A 124 13.68 17.86 -0.51
CA PHE A 124 12.40 17.22 -0.16
C PHE A 124 11.86 16.29 -1.26
N ASN A 125 12.01 16.64 -2.54
CA ASN A 125 11.57 15.78 -3.64
C ASN A 125 12.36 14.45 -3.70
N HIS A 126 13.66 14.45 -3.39
CA HIS A 126 14.50 13.23 -3.32
C HIS A 126 14.10 12.37 -2.13
N LEU A 127 13.97 13.00 -0.95
CA LEU A 127 13.57 12.32 0.27
C LEU A 127 12.20 11.65 0.09
N LYS A 128 11.25 12.36 -0.51
CA LYS A 128 9.90 11.85 -0.71
C LYS A 128 9.84 10.77 -1.80
N ALA A 129 10.59 10.93 -2.89
CA ALA A 129 10.70 9.89 -3.91
C ALA A 129 11.25 8.57 -3.32
N ALA A 130 12.32 8.65 -2.51
CA ALA A 130 12.90 7.47 -1.86
C ALA A 130 11.98 6.88 -0.78
N ALA A 131 11.33 7.70 0.05
CA ALA A 131 10.43 7.22 1.09
C ALA A 131 9.20 6.52 0.49
N ASP A 132 8.57 7.12 -0.52
CA ASP A 132 7.40 6.53 -1.17
C ASP A 132 7.75 5.28 -1.97
N SER A 133 8.95 5.19 -2.53
CA SER A 133 9.36 4.03 -3.34
C SER A 133 9.57 2.76 -2.50
N LEU A 134 9.87 2.89 -1.20
CA LEU A 134 10.04 1.74 -0.32
C LEU A 134 8.76 0.94 -0.09
N THR A 135 7.59 1.54 -0.29
CA THR A 135 6.31 0.82 -0.25
C THR A 135 6.25 -0.33 -1.25
N ALA A 136 6.98 -0.23 -2.37
CA ALA A 136 7.09 -1.29 -3.35
C ALA A 136 7.74 -2.56 -2.78
N LEU A 137 8.61 -2.45 -1.76
CA LEU A 137 9.26 -3.61 -1.15
C LEU A 137 8.30 -4.49 -0.34
N ALA A 138 7.13 -3.95 0.04
CA ALA A 138 6.11 -4.66 0.80
C ALA A 138 5.40 -5.78 0.00
N TRP A 139 5.74 -5.99 -1.28
CA TRP A 139 5.19 -7.10 -2.09
C TRP A 139 5.42 -8.48 -1.44
N ILE A 140 6.46 -8.63 -0.60
CA ILE A 140 6.73 -9.84 0.17
C ILE A 140 5.68 -10.14 1.25
N ALA A 141 4.77 -9.21 1.53
CA ALA A 141 3.62 -9.42 2.40
C ALA A 141 2.46 -10.13 1.67
N TYR A 142 2.50 -10.26 0.34
CA TYR A 142 1.46 -10.92 -0.43
C TYR A 142 1.29 -12.39 0.00
N THR A 143 0.10 -12.73 0.47
CA THR A 143 -0.22 -14.09 0.98
C THR A 143 -1.29 -14.81 0.17
N GLY A 144 -1.76 -14.23 -0.93
CA GLY A 144 -2.81 -14.76 -1.80
C GLY A 144 -3.77 -13.67 -2.27
N LYS A 145 -4.73 -14.01 -3.13
CA LYS A 145 -5.65 -13.03 -3.75
C LYS A 145 -6.58 -12.36 -2.73
N ASP A 146 -6.84 -13.01 -1.61
CA ASP A 146 -7.80 -12.54 -0.60
C ASP A 146 -7.14 -11.74 0.53
N CYS A 147 -5.82 -11.45 0.44
CA CYS A 147 -5.08 -10.74 1.48
C CYS A 147 -5.21 -9.21 1.43
N GLY A 148 -6.01 -8.68 0.50
CA GLY A 148 -6.22 -7.23 0.35
C GLY A 148 -5.07 -6.47 -0.32
N MET A 149 -4.02 -7.17 -0.78
CA MET A 149 -2.94 -6.59 -1.60
C MET A 149 -3.07 -6.98 -3.07
N SER A 150 -2.61 -6.10 -3.96
CA SER A 150 -2.46 -6.43 -5.37
C SER A 150 -1.37 -7.50 -5.57
N MET A 151 -1.40 -8.16 -6.73
CA MET A 151 -0.39 -9.16 -7.09
C MET A 151 1.01 -8.53 -6.99
N PRO A 152 2.06 -9.27 -6.59
CA PRO A 152 3.37 -8.68 -6.32
C PRO A 152 3.93 -7.75 -7.39
N ILE A 153 3.78 -8.12 -8.66
CA ILE A 153 4.22 -7.30 -9.81
C ILE A 153 3.43 -6.00 -9.88
N ALA A 154 2.10 -6.09 -9.75
CA ALA A 154 1.20 -4.93 -9.77
C ALA A 154 1.44 -4.03 -8.56
N HIS A 155 1.68 -4.61 -7.37
CA HIS A 155 2.04 -3.88 -6.17
C HIS A 155 3.29 -3.03 -6.37
N VAL A 156 4.33 -3.58 -6.99
CA VAL A 156 5.55 -2.82 -7.33
C VAL A 156 5.25 -1.69 -8.31
N GLU A 157 4.47 -1.95 -9.36
CA GLU A 157 4.10 -0.95 -10.38
C GLU A 157 3.24 0.19 -9.80
N GLU A 158 2.22 -0.14 -9.00
CA GLU A 158 1.32 0.80 -8.32
C GLU A 158 2.06 1.63 -7.27
N SER A 159 2.91 0.99 -6.47
CA SER A 159 3.74 1.67 -5.45
C SER A 159 4.71 2.67 -6.08
N TRP A 160 5.31 2.31 -7.22
CA TRP A 160 6.21 3.22 -7.94
C TRP A 160 5.50 4.51 -8.40
N GLN A 161 4.22 4.49 -8.75
CA GLN A 161 3.52 5.68 -9.25
C GLN A 161 3.55 6.86 -8.27
N MET A 162 3.51 6.57 -6.95
CA MET A 162 3.59 7.61 -5.92
C MET A 162 4.98 8.23 -5.86
N ALA A 163 6.02 7.40 -5.87
CA ALA A 163 7.40 7.85 -5.95
C ALA A 163 7.69 8.60 -7.25
N GLU A 164 7.11 8.16 -8.36
CA GLU A 164 7.31 8.72 -9.69
C GLU A 164 6.87 10.19 -9.77
N PHE A 165 5.81 10.56 -9.04
CA PHE A 165 5.38 11.96 -8.97
C PHE A 165 6.48 12.88 -8.44
N TYR A 166 7.12 12.51 -7.34
CA TYR A 166 8.23 13.29 -6.76
C TYR A 166 9.50 13.15 -7.58
N ASN A 167 9.76 11.97 -8.13
CA ASN A 167 10.90 11.72 -9.01
C ASN A 167 10.85 12.61 -10.27
N ASN A 168 9.68 12.78 -10.87
CA ASN A 168 9.47 13.68 -12.00
C ASN A 168 9.73 15.15 -11.65
N LYS A 169 9.46 15.56 -10.41
CA LYS A 169 9.79 16.92 -9.96
C LYS A 169 11.30 17.15 -9.91
N ILE A 170 12.08 16.15 -9.49
CA ILE A 170 13.55 16.20 -9.52
C ILE A 170 14.02 16.41 -10.97
N LEU A 171 13.47 15.63 -11.91
CA LEU A 171 13.80 15.74 -13.33
C LEU A 171 13.52 17.15 -13.87
N VAL A 172 12.38 17.74 -13.51
CA VAL A 172 12.02 19.11 -13.94
C VAL A 172 12.92 20.16 -13.28
N GLU A 173 13.18 20.03 -11.99
CA GLU A 173 13.90 21.00 -11.19
C GLU A 173 15.39 21.07 -11.55
N TYR A 174 16.01 19.93 -11.88
CA TYR A 174 17.46 19.82 -12.07
C TYR A 174 17.90 19.73 -13.54
N LYS A 175 16.97 19.71 -14.51
CA LYS A 175 17.28 19.49 -15.95
C LYS A 175 18.33 20.44 -16.55
N SER A 176 18.50 21.62 -15.97
CA SER A 176 19.46 22.64 -16.41
C SER A 176 20.35 23.12 -15.27
N LYS A 177 20.39 22.39 -14.14
CA LYS A 177 21.18 22.75 -12.95
C LYS A 177 22.34 21.79 -12.77
N ASP A 178 22.02 20.54 -12.45
CA ASP A 178 23.02 19.53 -12.14
C ASP A 178 22.59 18.16 -12.70
N PRO A 179 23.38 17.58 -13.62
CA PRO A 179 23.07 16.28 -14.22
C PRO A 179 23.11 15.12 -13.23
N ASN A 180 23.80 15.23 -12.09
CA ASN A 180 23.87 14.14 -11.10
C ASN A 180 22.51 13.83 -10.48
N HIS A 181 21.70 14.86 -10.20
CA HIS A 181 20.32 14.70 -9.71
C HIS A 181 19.42 14.03 -10.76
N ILE A 182 19.63 14.35 -12.03
CA ILE A 182 18.91 13.71 -13.14
C ILE A 182 19.28 12.23 -13.25
N GLU A 183 20.57 11.92 -13.13
CA GLU A 183 21.05 10.54 -13.13
C GLU A 183 20.51 9.76 -11.94
N TRP A 184 20.52 10.34 -10.73
CA TRP A 184 19.95 9.71 -9.54
C TRP A 184 18.46 9.38 -9.74
N ALA A 185 17.67 10.32 -10.25
CA ALA A 185 16.23 10.13 -10.48
C ALA A 185 15.95 9.05 -11.56
N LYS A 186 16.75 9.00 -12.63
CA LYS A 186 16.64 7.95 -13.65
C LYS A 186 17.04 6.59 -13.12
N ALA A 187 18.17 6.51 -12.42
CA ALA A 187 18.66 5.27 -11.83
C ALA A 187 17.67 4.74 -10.77
N LEU A 188 17.06 5.61 -9.96
CA LEU A 188 16.03 5.24 -9.01
C LEU A 188 14.82 4.63 -9.72
N LYS A 189 14.36 5.24 -10.83
CA LYS A 189 13.28 4.66 -11.64
C LYS A 189 13.65 3.29 -12.18
N GLU A 190 14.84 3.15 -12.75
CA GLU A 190 15.31 1.89 -13.34
C GLU A 190 15.47 0.77 -12.30
N LEU A 191 15.82 1.10 -11.05
CA LEU A 191 15.86 0.17 -9.93
C LEU A 191 14.51 -0.50 -9.67
N TYR A 192 13.40 0.23 -9.80
CA TYR A 192 12.06 -0.33 -9.61
C TYR A 192 11.50 -0.89 -10.93
N LEU A 193 11.60 -0.10 -12.01
CA LEU A 193 11.07 -0.38 -13.34
C LEU A 193 12.16 -0.13 -14.40
N PRO A 194 12.83 -1.18 -14.93
CA PRO A 194 12.41 -2.59 -14.87
C PRO A 194 12.89 -3.39 -13.65
N GLY A 195 13.92 -2.96 -12.91
CA GLY A 195 14.70 -3.79 -11.99
C GLY A 195 13.86 -4.71 -11.08
N LEU A 196 13.29 -4.15 -10.00
CA LEU A 196 12.55 -4.92 -9.00
C LEU A 196 11.35 -5.65 -9.61
N ARG A 197 10.63 -4.98 -10.51
CA ARG A 197 9.44 -5.54 -11.16
C ARG A 197 9.77 -6.80 -11.95
N ASP A 198 10.84 -6.78 -12.75
CA ASP A 198 11.24 -7.92 -13.57
C ASP A 198 11.83 -9.04 -12.72
N TYR A 199 12.54 -8.71 -11.65
CA TYR A 199 12.96 -9.67 -10.63
C TYR A 199 11.75 -10.42 -10.03
N VAL A 200 10.76 -9.67 -9.53
CA VAL A 200 9.54 -10.25 -8.95
C VAL A 200 8.79 -11.09 -9.97
N LYS A 201 8.66 -10.59 -11.21
CA LYS A 201 8.00 -11.34 -12.29
C LYS A 201 8.69 -12.68 -12.60
N LYS A 202 10.02 -12.71 -12.58
CA LYS A 202 10.80 -13.90 -12.92
C LYS A 202 10.84 -14.92 -11.78
N HIS A 203 10.97 -14.46 -10.54
CA HIS A 203 11.24 -15.34 -9.40
C HIS A 203 10.05 -15.53 -8.44
N TYR A 204 9.13 -14.57 -8.38
CA TYR A 204 7.98 -14.58 -7.47
C TYR A 204 6.66 -14.10 -8.14
N PRO A 205 6.29 -14.66 -9.31
CA PRO A 205 5.10 -14.21 -10.05
C PRO A 205 3.79 -14.37 -9.25
N LEU A 206 3.76 -15.30 -8.29
CA LEU A 206 2.63 -15.58 -7.40
C LEU A 206 2.92 -15.21 -5.93
N GLY A 207 3.99 -14.46 -5.69
CA GLY A 207 4.44 -14.05 -4.35
C GLY A 207 5.48 -14.98 -3.72
N PRO A 208 5.84 -14.71 -2.45
CA PRO A 208 6.86 -15.45 -1.74
C PRO A 208 6.49 -16.92 -1.55
N VAL A 209 7.46 -17.81 -1.77
CA VAL A 209 7.31 -19.25 -1.58
C VAL A 209 8.01 -19.65 -0.29
N TRP A 210 7.21 -19.98 0.72
CA TRP A 210 7.69 -20.35 2.05
C TRP A 210 8.15 -21.80 2.11
N SER A 211 9.10 -22.10 3.00
CA SER A 211 9.56 -23.48 3.23
C SER A 211 8.42 -24.35 3.77
N THR A 212 8.36 -25.60 3.31
CA THR A 212 7.49 -26.64 3.88
C THR A 212 8.17 -27.41 5.03
N THR A 213 9.50 -27.30 5.14
CA THR A 213 10.32 -28.04 6.11
C THR A 213 10.79 -27.10 7.22
N SER A 214 10.39 -27.40 8.46
CA SER A 214 10.38 -26.49 9.60
C SER A 214 11.76 -25.99 10.07
N LYS A 215 11.89 -24.68 10.25
CA LYS A 215 12.11 -24.10 11.59
C LYS A 215 10.86 -23.29 11.95
N VAL A 216 10.17 -23.70 13.01
CA VAL A 216 9.13 -22.88 13.63
C VAL A 216 9.86 -21.79 14.41
N THR A 217 9.77 -20.54 13.99
CA THR A 217 10.20 -19.39 14.78
C THR A 217 9.17 -19.12 15.88
N THR A 218 9.08 -20.02 16.85
CA THR A 218 8.51 -19.69 18.16
C THR A 218 9.63 -19.06 18.98
N ALA A 219 9.56 -17.73 19.15
CA ALA A 219 10.26 -17.07 20.23
C ALA A 219 9.70 -17.60 21.55
N ALA A 220 10.41 -18.52 22.20
CA ALA A 220 10.08 -19.02 23.53
C ALA A 220 11.15 -18.57 24.53
N PRO A 221 10.77 -18.05 25.71
CA PRO A 221 11.72 -17.69 26.75
C PRO A 221 12.29 -18.95 27.39
N SER A 222 13.57 -18.88 27.73
CA SER A 222 14.37 -19.97 28.30
C SER A 222 13.80 -20.46 29.63
N LYS A 223 13.59 -21.78 29.77
CA LYS A 223 13.89 -22.57 30.99
C LYS A 223 13.55 -24.07 30.82
N GLY A 224 14.53 -24.92 31.13
CA GLY A 224 14.30 -26.19 31.84
C GLY A 224 14.17 -27.47 31.02
N THR A 225 15.22 -28.29 31.07
CA THR A 225 15.27 -29.73 30.75
C THR A 225 14.35 -30.58 31.64
N VAL A 226 13.59 -31.54 31.08
CA VAL A 226 13.74 -33.02 31.22
C VAL A 226 12.48 -33.83 30.87
N SER A 227 12.72 -34.97 30.20
CA SER A 227 12.01 -36.26 30.21
C SER A 227 10.64 -36.47 29.55
N SER A 228 10.61 -37.59 28.82
CA SER A 228 9.58 -38.28 28.05
C SER A 228 8.47 -38.97 28.85
N THR A 229 7.35 -39.23 28.15
CA THR A 229 6.25 -40.25 28.31
C THR A 229 4.83 -39.65 28.50
N PRO A 230 3.73 -40.41 28.31
CA PRO A 230 2.90 -40.46 27.08
C PRO A 230 1.47 -39.89 27.26
N ALA A 231 0.72 -39.85 26.14
CA ALA A 231 -0.59 -39.21 25.94
C ALA A 231 -1.71 -39.55 26.97
N PRO A 232 -2.62 -38.59 27.26
CA PRO A 232 -3.75 -38.80 28.16
C PRO A 232 -4.99 -39.44 27.46
N PRO A 233 -5.81 -40.22 28.20
CA PRO A 233 -7.00 -40.92 27.68
C PRO A 233 -8.25 -40.00 27.56
N PRO A 234 -9.29 -40.43 26.81
CA PRO A 234 -10.45 -39.61 26.46
C PRO A 234 -11.48 -39.50 27.61
N PRO A 235 -12.21 -38.37 27.74
CA PRO A 235 -13.30 -38.22 28.70
C PRO A 235 -14.65 -38.77 28.19
N PRO A 236 -15.45 -39.45 29.05
CA PRO A 236 -16.82 -39.90 28.75
C PRO A 236 -17.90 -38.80 28.96
N PRO A 237 -19.14 -38.98 28.45
CA PRO A 237 -20.09 -37.91 28.16
C PRO A 237 -21.17 -37.62 29.24
N ALA A 238 -21.61 -36.35 29.24
CA ALA A 238 -22.91 -35.73 29.53
C ALA A 238 -23.74 -36.10 30.78
N SER A 239 -24.13 -35.06 31.54
CA SER A 239 -25.46 -34.89 32.18
C SER A 239 -25.64 -33.38 32.49
N LEU A 240 -26.58 -32.69 31.85
CA LEU A 240 -28.02 -32.56 32.15
C LEU A 240 -28.36 -31.50 33.23
N PHE A 241 -29.07 -30.47 32.74
CA PHE A 241 -30.08 -29.62 33.39
C PHE A 241 -29.71 -28.50 34.40
N SER A 242 -30.05 -27.27 33.96
CA SER A 242 -30.98 -26.30 34.58
C SER A 242 -30.43 -24.93 35.04
N ALA A 243 -30.81 -23.94 34.22
CA ALA A 243 -31.39 -22.62 34.50
C ALA A 243 -31.28 -21.92 35.88
N GLU A 244 -30.79 -20.68 35.79
CA GLU A 244 -31.42 -19.41 36.24
C GLU A 244 -31.23 -18.86 37.67
N SER A 245 -30.65 -17.65 37.69
CA SER A 245 -30.85 -16.47 38.57
C SER A 245 -30.49 -16.50 40.06
N SER A 246 -29.51 -15.65 40.46
CA SER A 246 -29.73 -14.41 41.27
C SER A 246 -28.42 -13.88 41.88
N GLN A 247 -28.20 -12.56 41.77
CA GLN A 247 -27.16 -11.69 42.36
C GLN A 247 -27.30 -11.48 43.90
N PRO A 248 -26.54 -10.59 44.60
CA PRO A 248 -25.12 -10.16 44.52
C PRO A 248 -24.41 -10.04 45.91
N SER A 249 -23.09 -9.79 45.96
CA SER A 249 -22.46 -8.99 47.05
C SER A 249 -21.01 -8.52 46.75
N SER A 250 -20.78 -7.21 46.95
CA SER A 250 -19.58 -6.43 47.37
C SER A 250 -18.17 -7.06 47.33
N SER A 251 -17.03 -6.39 47.03
CA SER A 251 -16.63 -4.97 47.05
C SER A 251 -15.20 -4.75 46.49
N LYS A 252 -14.94 -3.53 45.97
CA LYS A 252 -13.65 -2.78 45.86
C LYS A 252 -12.63 -3.12 44.74
N PRO A 253 -11.78 -2.14 44.34
CA PRO A 253 -11.85 -1.53 43.01
C PRO A 253 -10.58 -1.78 42.16
N LYS A 254 -10.73 -1.78 40.83
CA LYS A 254 -9.60 -1.61 39.90
C LYS A 254 -9.97 -0.64 38.80
N GLU A 255 -9.19 0.42 38.72
CA GLU A 255 -9.19 1.44 37.68
C GLU A 255 -8.96 0.82 36.30
N GLY A 256 -9.71 1.30 35.31
CA GLY A 256 -9.58 0.92 33.91
C GLY A 256 -10.61 1.66 33.05
N MET A 257 -10.24 1.96 31.80
CA MET A 257 -10.90 2.87 30.83
C MET A 257 -12.42 2.71 30.60
N ALA A 258 -13.08 1.72 31.18
CA ALA A 258 -14.54 1.57 31.14
C ALA A 258 -15.29 2.61 31.99
N ALA A 259 -14.65 3.24 32.98
CA ALA A 259 -15.26 4.31 33.78
C ALA A 259 -15.52 5.60 32.97
N VAL A 260 -14.75 5.85 31.91
CA VAL A 260 -14.86 7.05 31.07
C VAL A 260 -16.09 6.99 30.16
N PHE A 261 -16.49 5.79 29.73
CA PHE A 261 -17.69 5.61 28.88
C PHE A 261 -19.00 5.63 29.66
N GLN A 262 -18.99 5.34 30.97
CA GLN A 262 -20.19 5.45 31.81
C GLN A 262 -20.48 6.90 32.25
N GLU A 263 -19.46 7.75 32.38
CA GLU A 263 -19.65 9.17 32.71
C GLU A 263 -20.27 9.97 31.53
N ILE A 264 -20.09 9.49 30.30
CA ILE A 264 -20.63 10.11 29.07
C ILE A 264 -22.14 9.79 28.88
N ASN A 265 -22.61 8.62 29.36
CA ASN A 265 -24.01 8.19 29.18
C ASN A 265 -24.99 8.71 30.24
N LEU A 266 -24.53 9.51 31.23
CA LEU A 266 -25.38 10.08 32.29
C LEU A 266 -25.89 11.49 32.00
N GLY A 267 -25.80 11.98 30.76
CA GLY A 267 -26.64 13.09 30.28
C GLY A 267 -26.56 14.40 31.07
N LYS A 268 -25.39 14.76 31.60
CA LYS A 268 -25.17 16.10 32.16
C LYS A 268 -24.82 17.09 31.03
N PRO A 269 -25.33 18.34 31.07
CA PRO A 269 -25.18 19.27 29.96
C PRO A 269 -23.73 19.80 29.87
N VAL A 270 -22.94 19.22 28.96
CA VAL A 270 -21.60 19.71 28.57
C VAL A 270 -21.72 20.95 27.67
N THR A 271 -22.47 21.96 28.13
CA THR A 271 -22.64 23.25 27.43
C THR A 271 -22.58 24.45 28.36
N ALA A 272 -22.37 24.25 29.66
CA ALA A 272 -22.32 25.33 30.64
C ALA A 272 -20.99 26.13 30.67
N GLY A 273 -19.95 25.68 29.95
CA GLY A 273 -18.61 26.29 29.97
C GLY A 273 -18.18 27.05 28.70
N LEU A 274 -18.99 27.06 27.64
CA LEU A 274 -18.63 27.69 26.36
C LEU A 274 -19.33 29.05 26.22
N ARG A 275 -18.57 30.12 25.96
CA ARG A 275 -19.13 31.45 25.69
C ARG A 275 -20.04 31.38 24.46
N LYS A 276 -21.28 31.85 24.58
CA LYS A 276 -22.25 31.93 23.47
C LYS A 276 -21.76 32.87 22.38
N VAL A 277 -21.64 32.33 21.17
CA VAL A 277 -21.41 33.11 19.94
C VAL A 277 -22.75 33.72 19.50
N THR A 278 -22.87 35.04 19.55
CA THR A 278 -24.07 35.75 19.06
C THR A 278 -24.07 35.82 17.53
N ASP A 279 -25.27 35.85 16.92
CA ASP A 279 -25.49 35.76 15.46
C ASP A 279 -24.78 36.84 14.61
N SER A 280 -24.25 37.88 15.25
CA SER A 280 -23.39 38.91 14.64
C SER A 280 -21.96 38.44 14.32
N MET A 281 -21.55 37.26 14.80
CA MET A 281 -20.19 36.73 14.60
C MET A 281 -20.12 35.62 13.52
N LYS A 282 -21.22 35.30 12.85
CA LYS A 282 -21.22 34.43 11.67
C LYS A 282 -20.84 35.25 10.44
N SER A 283 -19.90 34.75 9.63
CA SER A 283 -19.37 35.38 8.41
C SER A 283 -20.40 35.67 7.31
N LYS A 284 -21.67 35.31 7.52
CA LYS A 284 -22.77 35.47 6.57
C LYS A 284 -23.56 36.78 6.71
N ASN A 285 -23.31 37.57 7.78
CA ASN A 285 -24.03 38.82 8.08
C ASN A 285 -23.11 40.04 8.26
N ARG A 286 -22.13 40.23 7.37
CA ARG A 286 -21.34 41.48 7.32
C ARG A 286 -21.94 42.44 6.30
N ALA A 287 -23.02 43.12 6.68
CA ALA A 287 -23.52 44.28 5.96
C ALA A 287 -22.73 45.51 6.43
N ASP A 288 -21.64 45.83 5.73
CA ASP A 288 -21.22 47.20 5.38
C ASP A 288 -19.77 47.19 4.93
N ARG A 289 -19.59 47.29 3.61
CA ARG A 289 -18.58 48.16 2.98
C ARG A 289 -19.15 48.59 1.63
N SER A 290 -19.91 49.67 1.68
CA SER A 290 -20.17 50.56 0.55
C SER A 290 -18.83 51.04 -0.02
N GLY A 291 -18.54 50.64 -1.26
CA GLY A 291 -17.46 51.16 -2.08
C GLY A 291 -18.05 51.55 -3.43
N VAL A 292 -18.19 52.86 -3.62
CA VAL A 292 -18.69 53.55 -4.82
C VAL A 292 -18.18 52.89 -6.13
N VAL A 293 -19.11 52.56 -7.03
CA VAL A 293 -18.81 52.29 -8.44
C VAL A 293 -19.61 53.30 -9.27
N GLY A 294 -18.89 54.14 -10.03
CA GLY A 294 -19.47 55.08 -10.97
C GLY A 294 -20.13 54.37 -12.15
N ALA A 295 -21.23 54.96 -12.61
CA ALA A 295 -22.01 54.51 -13.77
C ALA A 295 -21.21 54.65 -15.07
N GLY A 296 -21.28 53.62 -15.92
CA GLY A 296 -20.82 53.63 -17.31
C GLY A 296 -21.60 52.59 -18.11
N GLU A 297 -22.26 53.05 -19.17
CA GLU A 297 -23.29 52.35 -19.93
C GLU A 297 -22.82 51.16 -20.78
N LYS A 298 -23.78 50.24 -20.97
CA LYS A 298 -24.02 49.34 -22.12
C LYS A 298 -22.84 49.02 -23.06
N ASN A 299 -22.51 47.72 -23.13
CA ASN A 299 -22.64 47.00 -24.40
C ASN A 299 -22.77 45.49 -24.21
N ALA A 300 -23.76 44.92 -24.89
CA ALA A 300 -24.00 43.49 -24.96
C ALA A 300 -22.84 42.79 -25.68
N ARG A 301 -22.13 41.89 -24.99
CA ARG A 301 -21.37 40.82 -25.62
C ARG A 301 -21.57 39.55 -24.82
N ALA A 302 -21.98 38.50 -25.53
CA ALA A 302 -22.09 37.14 -25.03
C ALA A 302 -20.80 36.72 -24.32
N GLY A 303 -20.88 36.58 -23.00
CA GLY A 303 -19.79 36.00 -22.20
C GLY A 303 -19.86 34.49 -22.33
N SER A 304 -18.97 33.92 -23.13
CA SER A 304 -18.67 32.50 -23.11
C SER A 304 -18.29 32.11 -21.67
N ALA A 305 -19.07 31.21 -21.08
CA ALA A 305 -18.71 30.60 -19.82
C ALA A 305 -17.36 29.91 -20.00
N ALA A 306 -16.40 30.30 -19.16
CA ALA A 306 -15.06 29.77 -19.14
C ALA A 306 -15.12 28.23 -19.03
N PHE A 307 -14.70 27.56 -20.12
CA PHE A 307 -14.36 26.15 -20.10
C PHE A 307 -13.20 25.96 -19.12
N SER A 308 -13.51 25.56 -17.89
CA SER A 308 -12.54 24.85 -17.07
C SER A 308 -12.17 23.57 -17.82
N LYS A 309 -10.87 23.33 -18.03
CA LYS A 309 -10.28 22.13 -18.66
C LYS A 309 -10.76 20.83 -18.00
N ALA A 310 -11.96 20.40 -18.35
CA ALA A 310 -12.51 19.09 -18.06
C ALA A 310 -12.53 18.32 -19.39
N GLY A 311 -12.14 17.05 -19.36
CA GLY A 311 -12.19 16.18 -20.54
C GLY A 311 -13.61 16.08 -21.13
N PRO A 312 -13.77 15.52 -22.33
CA PRO A 312 -15.07 15.42 -22.98
C PRO A 312 -16.11 14.75 -22.05
N PRO A 313 -17.36 15.24 -22.00
CA PRO A 313 -18.39 14.67 -21.14
C PRO A 313 -18.65 13.23 -21.58
N LYS A 314 -18.51 12.30 -20.65
CA LYS A 314 -18.59 10.86 -20.93
C LYS A 314 -19.75 10.27 -20.14
N LEU A 315 -20.60 9.50 -20.82
CA LEU A 315 -21.65 8.69 -20.22
C LEU A 315 -21.73 7.43 -21.07
N GLU A 316 -20.97 6.41 -20.69
CA GLU A 316 -20.96 5.13 -21.40
C GLU A 316 -20.74 3.97 -20.44
N LEU A 317 -21.27 2.82 -20.81
CA LEU A 317 -20.98 1.55 -20.18
C LEU A 317 -19.67 1.00 -20.73
N GLN A 318 -18.58 1.16 -19.98
CA GLN A 318 -17.29 0.60 -20.35
C GLN A 318 -17.25 -0.90 -20.06
N MET A 319 -16.81 -1.66 -21.06
CA MET A 319 -16.56 -3.11 -20.97
C MET A 319 -17.77 -3.93 -20.47
N GLY A 320 -19.00 -3.42 -20.65
CA GLY A 320 -20.24 -4.09 -20.23
C GLY A 320 -20.45 -4.20 -18.71
N ARG A 321 -19.56 -3.61 -17.90
CA ARG A 321 -19.53 -3.82 -16.44
C ARG A 321 -19.43 -2.53 -15.61
N LYS A 322 -18.91 -1.44 -16.17
CA LYS A 322 -18.71 -0.18 -15.41
C LYS A 322 -19.34 1.00 -16.13
N TRP A 323 -20.33 1.62 -15.50
CA TRP A 323 -20.88 2.90 -15.95
C TRP A 323 -19.92 4.02 -15.58
N VAL A 324 -19.45 4.77 -16.56
CA VAL A 324 -18.54 5.91 -16.35
C VAL A 324 -19.25 7.19 -16.72
N VAL A 325 -19.46 8.05 -15.72
CA VAL A 325 -20.10 9.37 -15.84
C VAL A 325 -19.06 10.44 -15.51
N GLU A 326 -18.49 11.07 -16.52
CA GLU A 326 -17.39 12.04 -16.35
C GLU A 326 -17.76 13.43 -16.87
N ASN A 327 -17.29 14.45 -16.16
CA ASN A 327 -17.27 15.85 -16.59
C ASN A 327 -18.64 16.42 -17.02
N GLN A 328 -19.74 15.92 -16.44
CA GLN A 328 -21.08 16.45 -16.69
C GLN A 328 -21.28 17.74 -15.87
N ILE A 329 -21.54 18.86 -16.56
CA ILE A 329 -21.71 20.17 -15.95
C ILE A 329 -23.13 20.68 -16.24
N GLY A 330 -23.92 20.93 -15.19
CA GLY A 330 -25.26 21.53 -15.29
C GLY A 330 -26.38 20.61 -15.79
N ARG A 331 -26.15 19.29 -15.92
CA ARG A 331 -27.16 18.34 -16.42
C ARG A 331 -27.93 17.71 -15.28
N LYS A 332 -29.24 18.01 -15.17
CA LYS A 332 -30.12 17.50 -14.10
C LYS A 332 -30.98 16.29 -14.52
N ASN A 333 -30.83 15.84 -15.76
CA ASN A 333 -31.63 14.80 -16.39
C ASN A 333 -30.76 13.62 -16.86
N LEU A 334 -29.68 13.30 -16.12
CA LEU A 334 -28.88 12.12 -16.43
C LEU A 334 -29.60 10.89 -15.88
N VAL A 335 -29.89 9.92 -16.75
CA VAL A 335 -30.61 8.70 -16.38
C VAL A 335 -29.84 7.48 -16.88
N ILE A 336 -29.70 6.47 -16.02
CA ILE A 336 -29.18 5.14 -16.37
C ILE A 336 -30.31 4.14 -16.16
N ASP A 337 -30.92 3.70 -17.27
CA ASP A 337 -32.05 2.77 -17.27
C ASP A 337 -31.62 1.29 -17.38
N ASP A 338 -30.45 1.02 -17.95
CA ASP A 338 -29.91 -0.34 -18.14
C ASP A 338 -28.90 -0.69 -17.04
N CYS A 339 -29.43 -1.06 -15.86
CA CYS A 339 -28.63 -1.37 -14.67
C CYS A 339 -28.64 -2.86 -14.34
N ASP A 340 -27.47 -3.50 -14.35
CA ASP A 340 -27.27 -4.87 -13.86
C ASP A 340 -26.67 -4.89 -12.44
N PRO A 341 -27.11 -5.78 -11.52
CA PRO A 341 -26.54 -5.92 -10.18
C PRO A 341 -25.03 -6.20 -10.12
N ARG A 342 -24.42 -6.65 -11.22
CA ARG A 342 -22.96 -6.89 -11.34
C ARG A 342 -22.19 -5.65 -11.80
N GLN A 343 -22.90 -4.60 -12.20
CA GLN A 343 -22.32 -3.36 -12.69
C GLN A 343 -22.01 -2.38 -11.57
N SER A 344 -21.06 -1.47 -11.82
CA SER A 344 -20.68 -0.41 -10.89
C SER A 344 -20.71 0.95 -11.58
N VAL A 345 -21.12 1.99 -10.87
CA VAL A 345 -21.24 3.36 -11.38
C VAL A 345 -20.10 4.21 -10.82
N TYR A 346 -19.34 4.85 -11.70
CA TYR A 346 -18.24 5.74 -11.35
C TYR A 346 -18.53 7.13 -11.90
N VAL A 347 -18.69 8.09 -11.00
CA VAL A 347 -19.01 9.48 -11.30
C VAL A 347 -17.82 10.35 -10.95
N PHE A 348 -17.28 11.06 -11.93
CA PHE A 348 -16.06 11.85 -11.73
C PHE A 348 -16.14 13.26 -12.32
N GLY A 349 -15.68 14.26 -11.57
CA GLY A 349 -15.49 15.63 -12.07
C GLY A 349 -16.77 16.36 -12.47
N CYS A 350 -17.94 15.88 -12.03
CA CYS A 350 -19.23 16.45 -12.42
C CYS A 350 -19.62 17.64 -11.53
N LYS A 351 -20.28 18.65 -12.11
CA LYS A 351 -20.67 19.88 -11.41
C LYS A 351 -22.14 20.24 -11.63
N ASP A 352 -22.85 20.64 -10.57
CA ASP A 352 -24.26 21.11 -10.63
C ASP A 352 -25.19 20.16 -11.43
N SER A 353 -25.03 18.84 -11.26
CA SER A 353 -25.71 17.81 -12.05
C SER A 353 -26.51 16.84 -11.16
N VAL A 354 -27.50 16.15 -11.74
CA VAL A 354 -28.30 15.12 -11.05
C VAL A 354 -28.32 13.85 -11.89
N LEU A 355 -27.93 12.74 -11.27
CA LEU A 355 -27.89 11.39 -11.83
C LEU A 355 -28.99 10.53 -11.22
N GLN A 356 -29.85 9.96 -12.07
CA GLN A 356 -30.91 9.02 -11.70
C GLN A 356 -30.50 7.61 -12.15
N ILE A 357 -30.41 6.69 -11.20
CA ILE A 357 -30.06 5.29 -11.45
C ILE A 357 -31.33 4.47 -11.25
N GLN A 358 -31.90 3.96 -12.34
CA GLN A 358 -33.14 3.19 -12.33
C GLN A 358 -32.83 1.69 -12.31
N GLY A 359 -32.35 1.20 -11.17
CA GLY A 359 -32.10 -0.23 -10.98
C GLY A 359 -31.13 -0.54 -9.85
N LYS A 360 -30.78 -1.82 -9.69
CA LYS A 360 -29.82 -2.28 -8.68
C LYS A 360 -28.42 -2.32 -9.28
N VAL A 361 -27.47 -1.65 -8.64
CA VAL A 361 -26.05 -1.65 -8.98
C VAL A 361 -25.23 -2.08 -7.76
N ASN A 362 -24.06 -2.66 -7.98
CA ASN A 362 -23.21 -3.16 -6.89
C ASN A 362 -22.61 -2.01 -6.06
N ASN A 363 -21.98 -1.06 -6.74
CA ASN A 363 -21.26 0.05 -6.11
C ASN A 363 -21.49 1.34 -6.90
N ILE A 364 -21.70 2.44 -6.18
CA ILE A 364 -21.66 3.80 -6.71
C ILE A 364 -20.49 4.54 -6.06
N THR A 365 -19.56 5.02 -6.89
CA THR A 365 -18.42 5.83 -6.48
C THR A 365 -18.55 7.23 -7.07
N VAL A 366 -18.46 8.26 -6.22
CA VAL A 366 -18.47 9.66 -6.61
C VAL A 366 -17.14 10.28 -6.21
N ASP A 367 -16.39 10.82 -7.17
CA ASP A 367 -15.07 11.42 -6.96
C ASP A 367 -14.98 12.82 -7.60
N LYS A 368 -14.41 13.79 -6.89
CA LYS A 368 -14.20 15.18 -7.34
C LYS A 368 -15.44 15.85 -7.94
N CYS A 369 -16.63 15.59 -7.37
CA CYS A 369 -17.88 16.14 -7.86
C CYS A 369 -18.38 17.28 -6.95
N THR A 370 -18.74 18.43 -7.52
CA THR A 370 -19.27 19.58 -6.76
C THR A 370 -20.75 19.80 -7.06
N LYS A 371 -21.61 19.76 -6.03
CA LYS A 371 -23.08 19.87 -6.17
C LYS A 371 -23.68 18.82 -7.11
N MET A 372 -23.31 17.56 -6.90
CA MET A 372 -23.90 16.40 -7.59
C MET A 372 -25.03 15.81 -6.74
N GLY A 373 -26.20 15.58 -7.33
CA GLY A 373 -27.28 14.79 -6.74
C GLY A 373 -27.33 13.40 -7.35
N VAL A 374 -27.35 12.35 -6.52
CA VAL A 374 -27.53 10.97 -6.99
C VAL A 374 -28.85 10.46 -6.42
N VAL A 375 -29.74 9.98 -7.29
CA VAL A 375 -31.06 9.46 -6.96
C VAL A 375 -31.13 8.01 -7.44
N PHE A 376 -31.47 7.08 -6.55
CA PHE A 376 -31.61 5.66 -6.86
C PHE A 376 -32.92 5.13 -6.28
N THR A 377 -33.58 4.22 -6.99
CA THR A 377 -34.90 3.67 -6.62
C THR A 377 -34.83 2.38 -5.82
N VAL A 378 -33.70 1.68 -5.84
CA VAL A 378 -33.52 0.36 -5.18
C VAL A 378 -32.19 0.34 -4.42
N SER A 379 -32.17 -0.35 -3.26
CA SER A 379 -31.04 -0.41 -2.32
C SER A 379 -29.70 -0.75 -2.98
N VAL A 380 -28.70 0.09 -2.74
CA VAL A 380 -27.31 -0.07 -3.17
C VAL A 380 -26.53 -0.80 -2.07
N GLU A 381 -25.66 -1.73 -2.45
CA GLU A 381 -24.89 -2.54 -1.48
C GLU A 381 -23.81 -1.70 -0.79
N HIS A 382 -23.08 -0.88 -1.54
CA HIS A 382 -22.14 0.10 -1.01
C HIS A 382 -22.13 1.40 -1.82
N MET A 383 -22.10 2.55 -1.13
CA MET A 383 -21.95 3.87 -1.73
C MET A 383 -20.76 4.60 -1.11
N ILE A 384 -19.82 5.05 -1.94
CA ILE A 384 -18.62 5.79 -1.53
C ILE A 384 -18.65 7.17 -2.19
N ALA A 385 -18.57 8.23 -1.37
CA ALA A 385 -18.54 9.61 -1.84
C ALA A 385 -17.27 10.31 -1.32
N GLU A 386 -16.34 10.59 -2.23
CA GLU A 386 -15.18 11.46 -2.00
C GLU A 386 -15.50 12.83 -2.63
N LEU A 387 -15.84 13.79 -1.77
CA LEU A 387 -16.29 15.14 -2.17
C LEU A 387 -15.14 16.10 -2.48
#